data_AF-A0A411LFL4-F1
#
_entry.id   AF-A0A411LFL4-F1
#
_cell.length_a   1.000
_cell.length_b   1.000
_cell.length_c   1.000
_cell.angle_alpha   90.00
_cell.angle_beta   90.00
_cell.angle_gamma   90.00
#
_symmetry.space_group_name_H-M   'P 1'
#
loop_
_entity.id
_entity.type
_entity.pdbx_description
1 polymer ?
#
loop_
_entity_poly.entity_id
_entity_poly.type
_entity_poly.pdbx_seq_one_letter_code
_entity_poly.pdbx_strand_id
1 'polypeptide(L)'
;MTRVAAPLSGPATEPETLTSLVSQLVDDGRSFIAAEIDLAKARATDKVSRYRSAATFFAIAGVLALAALIALLVGLIMALTPLVGPLGATLIVVGAVLLIAGVLGMVGKSRLSGGQA
;
A
#
# COMPACT_ATOMS: atom_id res chain seq x y z
N MET A 1 72.30 -14.65 32.09
CA MET A 1 71.29 -15.04 33.09
C MET A 1 70.09 -15.61 32.36
N THR A 2 69.93 -16.92 32.52
CA THR A 2 68.91 -17.77 31.93
C THR A 2 67.60 -17.62 32.70
N ARG A 3 66.51 -17.27 32.03
CA ARG A 3 65.17 -17.73 32.44
C ARG A 3 64.46 -18.33 31.24
N VAL A 4 64.57 -19.65 31.19
CA VAL A 4 63.63 -20.56 30.54
C VAL A 4 62.47 -20.77 31.53
N ALA A 5 61.23 -20.53 31.07
CA ALA A 5 59.91 -21.01 31.53
C ALA A 5 58.86 -19.94 31.18
N ALA A 6 57.71 -20.22 30.57
CA ALA A 6 56.92 -21.44 30.51
C ALA A 6 56.28 -21.59 29.10
N PRO A 7 55.95 -22.82 28.66
CA PRO A 7 55.03 -22.99 27.54
C PRO A 7 53.72 -22.30 27.92
N LEU A 8 53.31 -21.31 27.14
CA LEU A 8 51.94 -20.85 27.22
C LEU A 8 51.11 -22.03 26.73
N SER A 9 50.51 -22.74 27.68
CA SER A 9 49.38 -23.62 27.42
C SER A 9 48.27 -22.72 26.89
N GLY A 10 48.35 -22.38 25.60
CA GLY A 10 47.20 -21.90 24.87
C GLY A 10 46.11 -22.97 25.07
N PRO A 11 44.85 -22.57 25.31
CA PRO A 11 43.76 -23.55 25.27
C PRO A 11 43.96 -24.36 24.00
N ALA A 12 44.10 -25.68 24.16
CA ALA A 12 44.25 -26.57 23.02
C ALA A 12 43.19 -26.16 22.01
N THR A 13 43.62 -25.64 20.87
CA THR A 13 42.76 -25.48 19.71
C THR A 13 42.28 -26.88 19.40
N GLU A 14 41.12 -27.25 19.94
CA GLU A 14 40.36 -28.39 19.46
C GLU A 14 40.27 -28.18 17.96
N PRO A 15 40.78 -29.12 17.14
CA PRO A 15 40.68 -29.00 15.71
C PRO A 15 39.20 -28.88 15.41
N GLU A 16 38.78 -27.74 14.87
CA GLU A 16 37.39 -27.46 14.58
C GLU A 16 36.84 -28.63 13.77
N THR A 17 36.05 -29.47 14.44
CA THR A 17 35.63 -30.73 13.87
C THR A 17 34.72 -30.43 12.68
N LEU A 18 34.71 -31.29 11.65
CA LEU A 18 33.77 -31.12 10.53
C LEU A 18 32.32 -31.00 11.03
N THR A 19 32.01 -31.62 12.16
CA THR A 19 30.75 -31.50 12.88
C THR A 19 30.45 -30.08 13.37
N SER A 20 31.44 -29.35 13.91
CA SER A 20 31.24 -27.98 14.41
C SER A 20 31.11 -26.94 13.29
N LEU A 21 31.76 -27.15 12.14
CA LEU A 21 31.56 -26.31 10.95
C LEU A 21 30.18 -26.51 10.34
N VAL A 22 29.71 -27.76 10.27
CA VAL A 22 28.34 -28.06 9.81
C VAL A 22 27.32 -27.48 10.78
N SER A 23 27.55 -27.57 12.09
CA SER A 23 26.68 -26.95 13.10
C SER A 23 26.58 -25.43 12.92
N GLN A 24 27.72 -24.75 12.72
CA GLN A 24 27.76 -23.31 12.49
C GLN A 24 27.05 -22.92 11.18
N LEU A 25 27.25 -23.66 10.09
CA LEU A 25 26.56 -23.38 8.83
C LEU A 25 25.03 -23.55 8.94
N VAL A 26 24.57 -24.53 9.72
CA VAL A 26 23.14 -24.71 10.01
C VAL A 26 22.60 -23.55 10.84
N ASP A 27 23.33 -23.08 11.83
CA ASP A 27 22.95 -21.94 12.66
C ASP A 27 22.94 -20.62 11.86
N ASP A 28 23.94 -20.39 11.02
CA ASP A 28 24.02 -19.25 10.11
C ASP A 28 22.87 -19.28 9.08
N GLY A 29 22.55 -20.46 8.53
CA GLY A 29 21.42 -20.64 7.63
C GLY A 29 20.08 -20.33 8.30
N ARG A 30 19.89 -20.74 9.57
CA ARG A 30 18.71 -20.38 10.35
C ARG A 30 18.62 -18.88 10.61
N SER A 31 19.74 -18.25 10.94
CA SER A 31 19.84 -16.80 11.14
C SER A 31 19.51 -16.02 9.87
N PHE A 32 20.01 -16.46 8.71
CA PHE A 32 19.72 -15.87 7.41
C PHE A 32 18.23 -15.93 7.07
N ILE A 33 17.60 -17.09 7.28
CA ILE A 33 16.14 -17.25 7.04
C ILE A 33 15.34 -16.33 7.97
N ALA A 34 15.73 -16.21 9.25
CA ALA A 34 15.07 -15.31 10.19
C ALA A 34 15.18 -13.84 9.73
N ALA A 35 16.35 -13.42 9.24
CA ALA A 35 16.56 -12.08 8.72
C ALA A 35 15.71 -11.77 7.47
N GLU A 36 15.56 -12.74 6.56
CA GLU A 36 14.74 -12.56 5.35
C GLU A 36 13.24 -12.46 5.70
N ILE A 37 12.79 -13.21 6.73
CA ILE A 37 11.43 -13.11 7.26
C ILE A 37 11.20 -11.73 7.89
N ASP A 38 12.13 -11.24 8.69
CA ASP A 38 12.03 -9.92 9.32
C ASP A 38 12.05 -8.80 8.27
N LEU A 39 12.88 -8.93 7.23
CA LEU A 39 12.94 -8.01 6.10
C LEU A 39 11.62 -8.04 5.30
N ALA A 40 11.08 -9.22 5.01
CA ALA A 40 9.79 -9.37 4.34
C ALA A 40 8.66 -8.73 5.16
N LYS A 41 8.66 -8.93 6.48
CA LYS A 41 7.73 -8.33 7.43
C LYS A 41 7.86 -6.81 7.49
N ALA A 42 9.08 -6.29 7.50
CA ALA A 42 9.35 -4.85 7.44
C ALA A 42 8.86 -4.24 6.13
N ARG A 43 9.12 -4.88 4.98
CA ARG A 43 8.62 -4.45 3.67
C ARG A 43 7.10 -4.47 3.60
N ALA A 44 6.45 -5.50 4.15
CA ALA A 44 5.01 -5.58 4.23
C ALA A 44 4.43 -4.45 5.09
N THR A 45 5.03 -4.21 6.26
CA THR A 45 4.60 -3.16 7.19
C THR A 45 4.79 -1.75 6.62
N ASP A 46 5.91 -1.47 5.95
CA ASP A 46 6.16 -0.16 5.34
C ASP A 46 5.16 0.13 4.20
N LYS A 47 4.86 -0.88 3.37
CA LYS A 47 3.83 -0.77 2.32
C LYS A 47 2.45 -0.49 2.92
N VAL A 48 2.05 -1.22 3.96
CA VAL A 48 0.76 -1.05 4.64
C VAL A 48 0.67 0.31 5.34
N SER A 49 1.76 0.75 6.00
CA SER A 49 1.89 2.05 6.66
C SER A 49 1.58 3.21 5.70
N ARG A 50 2.25 3.22 4.54
CA ARG A 50 2.03 4.23 3.50
C ARG A 50 0.61 4.19 2.94
N TYR A 51 0.07 2.99 2.72
CA TYR A 51 -1.30 2.83 2.23
C TYR A 51 -2.34 3.29 3.25
N ARG A 52 -2.09 3.08 4.55
CA ARG A 52 -2.98 3.51 5.63
C ARG A 52 -3.11 5.03 5.70
N SER A 53 -1.98 5.74 5.63
CA SER A 53 -1.99 7.21 5.61
C SER A 53 -2.68 7.74 4.36
N ALA A 54 -2.37 7.18 3.19
CA ALA A 54 -3.03 7.55 1.94
C ALA A 54 -4.55 7.30 1.99
N ALA A 55 -4.99 6.17 2.56
CA ALA A 55 -6.40 5.82 2.67
C ALA A 55 -7.20 6.85 3.48
N THR A 56 -6.63 7.41 4.57
CA THR A 56 -7.29 8.47 5.34
C THR A 56 -7.46 9.74 4.51
N PHE A 57 -6.41 10.19 3.81
CA PHE A 57 -6.51 11.36 2.93
C PHE A 57 -7.51 11.15 1.80
N PHE A 58 -7.52 9.96 1.16
CA PHE A 58 -8.50 9.63 0.13
C PHE A 58 -9.93 9.56 0.67
N ALA A 59 -10.12 9.07 1.89
CA ALA A 59 -11.45 9.07 2.52
C ALA A 59 -11.96 10.50 2.74
N ILE A 60 -11.13 11.38 3.30
CA ILE A 60 -11.47 12.80 3.51
C ILE A 60 -11.73 13.48 2.17
N ALA A 61 -10.84 13.30 1.19
CA ALA A 61 -10.99 13.86 -0.14
C ALA A 61 -12.27 13.37 -0.83
N GLY A 62 -12.62 12.09 -0.70
CA GLY A 62 -13.86 11.52 -1.24
C GLY A 62 -15.11 12.15 -0.62
N VAL A 63 -15.13 12.33 0.71
CA VAL A 63 -16.22 13.01 1.41
C VAL A 63 -16.35 14.47 0.96
N LEU A 64 -15.22 15.20 0.89
CA LEU A 64 -15.22 16.59 0.44
C LEU A 64 -15.64 16.72 -1.03
N ALA A 65 -15.17 15.83 -1.90
CA ALA A 65 -15.58 15.80 -3.31
C ALA A 65 -17.08 15.53 -3.45
N LEU A 66 -17.64 14.62 -2.66
CA LEU A 66 -19.08 14.35 -2.64
C LEU A 66 -19.87 15.59 -2.16
N ALA A 67 -19.43 16.22 -1.08
CA ALA A 67 -20.07 17.45 -0.57
C ALA A 67 -20.01 18.58 -1.59
N ALA A 68 -18.86 18.79 -2.24
CA ALA A 68 -18.67 19.79 -3.29
C ALA A 68 -19.55 19.48 -4.51
N LEU A 69 -19.66 18.22 -4.92
CA LEU A 69 -20.53 17.82 -6.02
C LEU A 69 -21.99 18.14 -5.71
N ILE A 70 -22.50 17.79 -4.52
CA ILE A 70 -23.88 18.11 -4.11
C ILE A 70 -24.10 19.63 -4.14
N ALA A 71 -23.19 20.41 -3.54
CA ALA A 71 -23.28 21.86 -3.54
C ALA A 71 -23.25 22.46 -4.96
N LEU A 72 -22.41 21.91 -5.84
CA LEU A 72 -22.33 22.32 -7.25
C LEU A 72 -23.63 22.03 -8.00
N LEU A 73 -24.23 20.85 -7.81
CA LEU A 73 -25.51 20.50 -8.43
C LEU A 73 -26.63 21.42 -7.97
N VAL A 74 -26.72 21.70 -6.66
CA VAL A 74 -27.68 22.65 -6.09
C VAL A 74 -27.44 24.05 -6.68
N GLY A 75 -26.19 24.52 -6.71
CA GLY A 75 -25.83 25.82 -7.28
C GLY A 75 -26.20 25.93 -8.76
N LEU A 76 -25.99 24.88 -9.54
CA LEU A 76 -26.37 24.83 -10.96
C LEU A 76 -27.89 24.88 -11.14
N ILE A 77 -28.65 24.15 -10.31
CA ILE A 77 -30.11 24.22 -10.32
C ILE A 77 -30.57 25.64 -9.99
N MET A 78 -30.01 26.28 -8.95
CA MET A 78 -30.36 27.66 -8.59
C MET A 78 -29.99 28.66 -9.69
N ALA A 79 -28.85 28.47 -10.37
CA ALA A 79 -28.44 29.33 -11.47
C ALA A 79 -29.37 29.19 -12.70
N LEU A 80 -29.89 27.99 -12.98
CA LEU A 80 -30.80 27.74 -14.10
C LEU A 80 -32.26 28.06 -13.78
N THR A 81 -32.65 28.03 -12.50
CA THR A 81 -34.04 28.23 -12.06
C THR A 81 -34.69 29.51 -12.63
N PRO A 82 -34.02 30.69 -12.65
CA PRO A 82 -34.62 31.91 -13.19
C PRO A 82 -34.93 31.87 -14.69
N LEU A 83 -34.29 30.96 -15.46
CA LEU A 83 -34.44 30.87 -16.91
C LEU A 83 -35.54 29.87 -17.32
N VAL A 84 -35.60 28.72 -16.65
CA VAL A 84 -36.45 27.57 -17.06
C VAL A 84 -37.40 27.09 -15.97
N GLY A 85 -37.42 27.76 -14.83
CA GLY A 85 -38.19 27.38 -13.65
C GLY A 85 -37.56 26.22 -12.86
N PRO A 86 -38.06 25.93 -11.64
CA PRO A 86 -37.46 24.96 -10.74
C PRO A 86 -37.45 23.54 -11.30
N LEU A 87 -38.58 23.08 -11.86
CA LEU A 87 -38.71 21.73 -12.41
C LEU A 87 -37.90 21.55 -13.71
N GLY A 88 -37.82 22.59 -14.54
CA GLY A 88 -37.00 22.56 -15.75
C GLY A 88 -35.51 22.45 -15.42
N ALA A 89 -35.04 23.25 -14.45
CA ALA A 89 -33.65 23.24 -14.01
C ALA A 89 -33.25 21.89 -13.41
N THR A 90 -34.09 21.29 -12.56
CA THR A 90 -33.79 19.99 -11.96
C THR A 90 -33.70 18.87 -13.00
N LEU A 91 -34.65 18.80 -13.94
CA LEU A 91 -34.63 17.79 -15.00
C LEU A 91 -33.41 17.92 -15.91
N ILE A 92 -33.03 19.14 -16.29
CA ILE A 92 -31.85 19.38 -17.13
C ILE A 92 -30.58 18.93 -16.42
N VAL A 93 -30.38 19.35 -15.17
CA VAL A 93 -29.15 19.05 -14.42
C VAL A 93 -29.05 17.55 -14.13
N VAL A 94 -30.13 16.94 -13.62
CA VAL A 94 -30.14 15.50 -13.31
C VAL A 94 -29.98 14.66 -14.58
N GLY A 95 -30.66 15.04 -15.67
CA GLY A 95 -30.54 14.35 -16.95
C GLY A 95 -29.10 14.39 -17.50
N ALA A 96 -28.44 15.56 -17.44
CA ALA A 96 -27.05 15.69 -17.86
C ALA A 96 -26.10 14.83 -17.01
N VAL A 97 -26.27 14.82 -15.69
CA VAL A 97 -25.46 14.00 -14.78
C VAL A 97 -25.67 12.51 -15.03
N LEU A 98 -26.92 12.07 -15.24
CA LEU A 98 -27.23 10.67 -15.55
C LEU A 98 -26.66 10.23 -16.89
N LEU A 99 -26.66 11.10 -17.91
CA LEU A 99 -26.00 10.80 -19.18
C LEU A 99 -24.50 10.58 -19.00
N ILE A 100 -23.83 11.48 -18.26
CA ILE A 100 -22.39 11.36 -17.96
C ILE A 100 -22.12 10.07 -17.17
N ALA A 101 -22.91 9.79 -16.13
CA ALA A 101 -22.79 8.58 -15.32
C ALA A 101 -23.02 7.31 -16.14
N GLY A 102 -24.00 7.31 -17.05
CA GLY A 102 -24.27 6.21 -17.97
C GLY A 102 -23.09 5.92 -18.89
N VAL A 103 -22.49 6.96 -19.50
CA VAL A 103 -21.30 6.82 -20.35
C VAL A 103 -20.11 6.27 -19.55
N LEU A 104 -19.82 6.85 -18.39
CA LEU A 104 -18.75 6.37 -17.51
C LEU A 104 -18.96 4.91 -17.08
N GLY A 105 -20.21 4.53 -16.76
CA GLY A 105 -20.57 3.15 -16.41
C GLY A 105 -20.34 2.18 -17.56
N MET A 106 -20.69 2.57 -18.79
CA MET A 106 -20.42 1.76 -19.99
C MET A 106 -18.92 1.61 -20.26
N VAL A 107 -18.14 2.68 -20.12
CA VAL A 107 -16.67 2.64 -20.26
C VAL A 107 -16.05 1.78 -19.16
N GLY A 108 -16.53 1.88 -17.92
CA GLY A 108 -16.07 1.03 -16.82
C GLY A 108 -16.34 -0.45 -17.12
N LYS A 109 -17.55 -0.77 -17.59
CA LYS A 109 -17.93 -2.13 -18.01
C LYS A 109 -17.04 -2.66 -19.14
N SER A 110 -16.71 -1.84 -20.14
CA SER A 110 -15.85 -2.29 -21.25
C SER A 110 -14.41 -2.56 -20.82
N ARG A 111 -13.89 -1.81 -19.84
CA ARG A 111 -12.56 -2.06 -19.25
C ARG A 111 -12.50 -3.37 -18.45
N LEU A 112 -13.58 -3.72 -17.74
CA LEU A 112 -13.71 -4.98 -17.02
C LEU A 112 -13.86 -6.18 -17.97
N SER A 113 -14.61 -6.00 -19.07
CA SER A 113 -14.86 -7.06 -20.05
C SER A 113 -13.72 -7.27 -21.06
N GLY A 114 -12.84 -6.28 -21.24
CA GLY A 114 -11.72 -6.33 -22.18
C GLY A 114 -10.44 -6.97 -21.63
N GLY A 115 -10.43 -7.42 -20.36
CA GLY A 115 -9.28 -8.05 -19.70
C GLY A 115 -9.01 -9.51 -20.09
N GLN A 116 -9.32 -9.91 -21.33
CA GLN A 116 -8.88 -11.18 -21.90
C GLN A 116 -7.69 -10.93 -22.84
N ALA A 117 -6.50 -10.81 -22.24
CA ALA A 117 -5.20 -11.01 -22.89
C ALA A 117 -4.18 -11.37 -21.81
#